data_AF-A0AA92TU89-F1
#
_entry.id   AF-A0AA92TU89-F1
#
_cell.length_a   1.000
_cell.length_b   1.000
_cell.length_c   1.000
_cell.angle_alpha   90.00
_cell.angle_beta   90.00
_cell.angle_gamma   90.00
#
_symmetry.space_group_name_H-M   'P 1'
#
loop_
_entity.id
_entity.type
_entity.pdbx_description
1 polymer ?
#
loop_
_entity_poly.entity_id
_entity_poly.type
_entity_poly.pdbx_seq_one_letter_code
_entity_poly.pdbx_strand_id
1 'polypeptide(L)' 'MKRYYVSVTEHLNKVVSVDAESENEAVQKVQDAYNNSDIILDSENFAGEVIEIEPDQQFCSDYDDSYEHID' A
#
# COMPACT_ATOMS: atom_id res chain seq x y z
N MET A 1 7.50 -17.10 25.62
CA MET A 1 6.89 -15.83 25.15
C MET A 1 5.84 -16.20 24.11
N LYS A 2 4.80 -15.38 23.93
CA LYS A 2 3.79 -15.62 22.88
C LYS A 2 4.19 -14.88 21.63
N ARG A 3 4.04 -15.51 20.46
CA ARG A 3 4.18 -14.87 19.15
C ARG A 3 2.84 -14.24 18.77
N TYR A 4 2.91 -13.07 18.15
CA TYR A 4 1.77 -12.36 17.59
C TYR A 4 2.10 -11.96 16.17
N TYR A 5 1.13 -12.07 15.28
CA TYR A 5 1.22 -11.59 13.91
C TYR A 5 0.65 -10.17 13.86
N VAL A 6 1.43 -9.26 13.32
CA VAL A 6 1.12 -7.83 13.23
C VAL A 6 1.23 -7.46 11.77
N SER A 7 0.22 -6.80 11.23
CA SER A 7 0.27 -6.25 9.88
C SER A 7 0.83 -4.84 9.92
N VAL A 8 1.64 -4.53 8.91
CA VAL A 8 2.12 -3.18 8.63
C VAL A 8 1.71 -2.84 7.21
N THR A 9 0.90 -1.80 7.05
CA THR A 9 0.45 -1.30 5.75
C THR A 9 0.94 0.13 5.56
N GLU A 10 1.51 0.42 4.41
CA GLU A 10 1.92 1.77 4.02
C GLU A 10 0.97 2.36 2.97
N HIS A 11 0.73 3.66 3.05
CA HIS A 11 -0.01 4.43 2.06
C HIS A 11 0.93 5.42 1.38
N LEU A 12 0.92 5.43 0.05
CA LEU A 12 1.68 6.39 -0.76
C LEU A 12 0.75 7.39 -1.44
N ASN A 13 1.13 8.66 -1.49
CA ASN A 13 0.38 9.73 -2.14
C ASN A 13 1.28 10.62 -2.99
N LYS A 14 0.81 10.93 -4.21
CA LYS A 14 1.45 11.88 -5.11
C LYS A 14 0.39 12.75 -5.78
N VAL A 15 0.53 14.07 -5.65
CA VAL A 15 -0.33 15.03 -6.35
C VAL A 15 0.30 15.36 -7.69
N VAL A 16 -0.45 15.17 -8.77
CA VAL A 16 -0.02 15.46 -10.14
C VAL A 16 -0.98 16.44 -10.79
N SER A 17 -0.48 17.20 -11.77
CA SER A 17 -1.28 18.10 -12.60
C SER A 17 -1.46 17.48 -13.97
N VAL A 18 -2.68 17.55 -14.51
CA VAL A 18 -3.03 17.02 -15.83
C VAL A 18 -4.03 17.97 -16.50
N ASP A 19 -3.85 18.17 -17.80
CA ASP A 19 -4.83 18.89 -18.62
C ASP A 19 -5.96 17.94 -19.03
N ALA A 20 -7.20 18.33 -18.75
CA ALA A 20 -8.40 17.56 -19.08
C ALA A 20 -9.62 18.48 -19.25
N GLU A 21 -10.61 18.06 -20.03
CA GLU A 21 -11.86 18.78 -20.26
C GLU A 21 -12.88 18.54 -19.13
N SER A 22 -12.66 17.53 -18.29
CA SER A 22 -13.51 17.22 -17.13
C SER A 22 -12.74 16.52 -16.00
N GLU A 23 -13.31 16.54 -14.78
CA GLU A 23 -12.76 15.83 -13.62
C GLU A 23 -12.63 14.33 -13.87
N ASN A 24 -13.63 13.70 -14.50
CA ASN A 24 -13.58 12.28 -14.84
C ASN A 24 -12.45 11.96 -15.83
N GLU A 25 -12.24 12.81 -16.83
CA GLU A 25 -11.14 12.64 -17.78
C GLU A 25 -9.78 12.82 -17.09
N ALA A 26 -9.66 13.77 -16.16
CA ALA A 26 -8.44 13.96 -15.37
C ALA A 26 -8.08 12.69 -14.58
N VAL A 27 -9.07 12.09 -13.89
CA VAL A 27 -8.88 10.84 -13.15
C VAL A 27 -8.49 9.69 -14.09
N GLN A 28 -9.18 9.55 -15.23
CA GLN A 28 -8.88 8.48 -16.18
C GLN A 28 -7.46 8.61 -16.75
N LYS A 29 -7.03 9.82 -17.14
CA LYS A 29 -5.66 10.07 -17.63
C LYS A 29 -4.60 9.70 -16.59
N VAL A 30 -4.80 10.08 -15.33
CA VAL A 30 -3.87 9.74 -14.25
C VAL A 30 -3.87 8.24 -13.97
N GLN A 31 -5.03 7.58 -14.00
CA GLN A 31 -5.14 6.14 -13.85
C GLN A 31 -4.42 5.39 -14.97
N ASP A 32 -4.58 5.82 -16.22
CA ASP A 32 -3.90 5.23 -17.37
C ASP A 32 -2.38 5.43 -17.28
N ALA A 33 -1.92 6.63 -16.91
CA ALA A 33 -0.51 6.92 -16.70
C ALA A 33 0.09 6.08 -15.55
N TYR A 34 -0.65 5.87 -14.46
CA TYR A 34 -0.23 4.99 -13.38
C TYR A 34 -0.14 3.52 -13.84
N ASN A 35 -1.17 3.03 -14.56
CA ASN A 35 -1.18 1.66 -15.10
C ASN A 35 -0.05 1.42 -16.11
N ASN A 36 0.32 2.44 -16.87
CA ASN A 36 1.43 2.40 -17.82
C ASN A 36 2.80 2.63 -17.15
N SER A 37 2.85 2.80 -15.83
CA SER A 37 4.08 3.10 -15.07
C SER A 37 4.76 4.44 -15.43
N ASP A 38 4.04 5.38 -16.04
CA ASP A 38 4.51 6.75 -16.25
C ASP A 38 4.50 7.55 -14.93
N ILE A 39 3.59 7.19 -14.02
CA ILE A 39 3.55 7.69 -12.64
C ILE A 39 3.97 6.56 -11.71
N ILE A 40 5.16 6.68 -11.13
CA ILE A 40 5.68 5.76 -10.12
C ILE A 40 5.62 6.46 -8.76
N LEU A 41 5.11 5.74 -7.77
CA LEU A 41 5.16 6.11 -6.36
C LEU A 41 6.18 5.21 -5.67
N ASP A 42 6.99 5.82 -4.80
CA ASP A 42 8.01 5.13 -4.01
C ASP A 42 8.02 5.67 -2.57
N SER A 43 9.09 5.36 -1.82
CA SER A 43 9.25 5.80 -0.44
C SER A 43 9.21 7.32 -0.24
N GLU A 44 9.57 8.12 -1.25
CA GLU A 44 9.48 9.59 -1.17
C GLU A 44 8.02 10.08 -1.16
N ASN A 45 7.08 9.22 -1.56
CA ASN A 45 5.64 9.51 -1.58
C ASN A 45 4.92 8.97 -0.35
N PHE A 46 5.63 8.59 0.71
CA PHE A 46 5.03 8.08 1.94
C PHE A 46 4.05 9.09 2.57
N ALA A 47 2.82 8.63 2.79
CA ALA A 47 1.72 9.43 3.35
C ALA A 47 1.24 8.93 4.71
N GLY A 48 1.69 7.75 5.14
CA GLY A 48 1.41 7.22 6.47
C GLY A 48 1.34 5.69 6.50
N GLU A 49 1.31 5.15 7.72
CA GLU A 49 1.27 3.73 8.01
C GLU A 49 0.13 3.36 8.96
N VAL A 50 -0.32 2.10 8.84
CA VAL A 50 -1.23 1.46 9.78
C VAL A 50 -0.55 0.20 10.31
N ILE A 51 -0.49 0.10 11.64
CA ILE A 51 0.05 -1.05 12.35
C ILE A 51 -1.05 -1.62 13.23
N GLU A 52 -1.42 -2.88 12.98
CA GLU A 52 -2.52 -3.53 13.70
C GLU A 52 -2.29 -5.03 13.89
N ILE A 53 -3.03 -5.63 14.82
CA ILE A 53 -2.97 -7.07 15.04
C ILE A 53 -3.69 -7.76 13.90
N GLU A 54 -3.05 -8.76 13.30
CA GLU A 54 -3.70 -9.61 12.30
C GLU A 54 -4.91 -10.30 12.94
N PRO A 55 -6.14 -10.12 12.43
CA PRO A 55 -7.33 -10.67 13.07
C PRO A 55 -7.31 -12.20 13.14
N ASP A 56 -6.67 -12.87 12.17
CA ASP A 56 -6.60 -14.34 12.11
C ASP A 56 -5.21 -14.89 12.50
N GLN A 57 -4.90 -14.80 13.79
CA GLN A 57 -3.65 -15.30 14.37
C GLN A 57 -3.47 -16.82 14.16
N GLN A 58 -4.56 -17.59 14.07
CA GLN A 58 -4.48 -19.04 13.87
C GLN A 58 -4.05 -19.36 12.44
N PHE A 59 -4.66 -18.69 11.46
CA PHE A 59 -4.26 -18.83 10.07
C PHE A 59 -2.79 -18.45 9.87
N CYS A 60 -2.35 -17.31 10.42
CA CYS A 60 -0.95 -16.91 10.32
C CYS A 60 0.00 -17.93 10.97
N SER A 61 -0.41 -18.58 12.06
CA SER A 61 0.40 -19.63 12.71
C SER A 61 0.53 -20.91 11.90
N ASP A 62 -0.45 -21.24 11.07
CA ASP A 62 -0.42 -22.43 10.21
C ASP A 62 0.56 -22.26 9.03
N TYR A 63 0.92 -21.00 8.70
CA TYR A 63 1.83 -20.61 7.61
C TYR A 63 3.05 -19.83 8.13
N ASP A 64 3.46 -20.06 9.37
CA ASP A 64 4.49 -19.30 10.09
C ASP A 64 5.80 -19.07 9.29
N ASP A 65 6.18 -20.03 8.43
CA ASP A 65 7.38 -19.95 7.57
C ASP A 65 7.32 -18.86 6.48
N SER A 66 6.17 -18.23 6.22
CA SER A 66 6.03 -17.17 5.20
C SER A 66 6.24 -15.74 5.73
N TYR A 67 6.42 -15.55 7.03
CA TYR A 67 6.48 -14.21 7.64
C TYR A 67 7.86 -13.89 8.20
N GLU A 68 8.32 -12.68 7.97
CA GLU A 68 9.56 -12.19 8.57
C GLU A 68 9.44 -12.12 10.09
N HIS A 69 10.49 -12.54 10.78
CA HIS A 69 10.55 -12.50 12.23
C HIS A 69 11.47 -11.35 12.68
N ILE A 70 10.96 -10.56 13.62
CA ILE A 70 11.70 -9.48 14.27
C ILE A 70 11.94 -9.90 15.73
N ASP A 71 13.18 -9.76 16.21
CA ASP A 71 13.61 -10.15 17.56
C ASP A 71 13.26 -9.11 18.65
#